data_AF-A0A7V4HV69-F1
#
_entry.id   AF-A0A7V4HV69-F1
#
_cell.length_a   1.000
_cell.length_b   1.000
_cell.length_c   1.000
_cell.angle_alpha   90.00
_cell.angle_beta   90.00
_cell.angle_gamma   90.00
#
_symmetry.space_group_name_H-M   'P 1'
#
loop_
_entity.id
_entity.type
_entity.pdbx_description
1 polymer ?
#
loop_
_entity_poly.entity_id
_entity_poly.type
_entity_poly.pdbx_seq_one_letter_code
_entity_poly.pdbx_strand_id
1 'polypeptide(L)'
;MPRIDLTIACPVYDSFRVQQVAGLFDVPIAERASQRFRLEIPELGDDWWIGLIVGPSGSGKTTMARELFGPRLYRRTPWPADRAVVDGLGDLPIKEVIALFITVGFSSPPSWIKPYHVLSNGERFRCDLARALAQGDGDAETRSGAEEGGRNETPASGRLSLPASPPLVVFDEFTSVVDRRVARAVSAAVAKGIRSGRIGRRFVAATCHYDVTDWLAPDWVLDMASSTFCWRRLPRPPIHLELFRCRRAAWGMFARHHYMSGSLSPGARCFLAQWDGSPTTFCATVPILGRRGHWRVTRIVTLPDYQGMGMGMAVLEAVAQLHRGEGHRINVTASHPALLAHCRRSPAWRAVGVKRLGARGAPRFHYRGSAGRAVVSFEYLGRGAPSSSSAC
;
A
#
# COMPACT_ATOMS: atom_id res chain seq x y z
N MET A 1 14.49 -12.25 30.76
CA MET A 1 13.60 -11.46 29.88
C MET A 1 13.47 -10.09 30.50
N PRO A 2 13.71 -8.99 29.76
CA PRO A 2 13.43 -7.65 30.30
C PRO A 2 11.93 -7.53 30.56
N ARG A 3 11.59 -6.95 31.72
CA ARG A 3 10.21 -6.73 32.15
C ARG A 3 9.94 -5.23 32.02
N ILE A 4 8.95 -4.85 31.22
CA ILE A 4 8.54 -3.45 31.09
C ILE A 4 7.31 -3.26 31.98
N ASP A 5 7.55 -2.68 33.15
CA ASP A 5 6.48 -2.20 34.04
C ASP A 5 6.12 -0.76 33.63
N LEU A 6 5.16 -0.60 32.71
CA LEU A 6 4.70 0.71 32.27
C LEU A 6 3.54 1.19 33.15
N THR A 7 3.71 2.30 33.85
CA THR A 7 2.59 2.99 34.49
C THR A 7 2.17 4.17 33.62
N ILE A 8 1.00 4.09 33.00
CA ILE A 8 0.41 5.20 32.24
C ILE A 8 -0.40 6.05 33.22
N ALA A 9 0.13 7.22 33.57
CA ALA A 9 -0.63 8.23 34.29
C ALA A 9 -1.26 9.22 33.31
N CYS A 10 -2.57 9.43 33.45
CA CYS A 10 -3.32 10.54 32.88
C CYS A 10 -3.62 11.52 34.02
N PRO A 11 -2.78 12.54 34.24
CA PRO A 11 -3.04 13.53 35.28
C PRO A 11 -4.37 14.23 35.00
N VAL A 12 -5.35 14.02 35.89
CA VAL A 12 -6.65 14.66 35.80
C VAL A 12 -6.56 16.01 36.49
N TYR A 13 -6.84 17.09 35.74
CA TYR A 13 -6.88 18.43 36.31
C TYR A 13 -8.06 18.55 37.28
N ASP A 14 -7.74 18.87 38.54
CA ASP A 14 -8.74 18.99 39.60
C ASP A 14 -9.51 20.31 39.47
N SER A 15 -10.62 20.25 38.73
CA SER A 15 -11.53 21.38 38.56
C SER A 15 -12.87 21.10 39.21
N PHE A 16 -13.62 22.15 39.51
CA PHE A 16 -14.97 22.04 40.06
C PHE A 16 -15.88 21.10 39.22
N ARG A 17 -15.80 21.17 37.89
CA ARG A 17 -16.57 20.28 37.00
C ARG A 17 -16.11 18.82 37.08
N VAL A 18 -14.81 18.57 37.24
CA VAL A 18 -14.27 17.21 37.41
C VAL A 18 -14.74 16.61 38.74
N GLN A 19 -14.70 17.38 39.83
CA GLN A 19 -15.21 16.95 41.14
C GLN A 19 -16.72 16.71 41.12
N GLN A 20 -17.49 17.56 40.44
CA GLN A 20 -18.94 17.33 40.26
C GLN A 20 -19.24 16.04 39.50
N VAL A 21 -18.53 15.76 38.40
CA VAL A 21 -18.70 14.51 37.64
C VAL A 21 -18.28 13.31 38.49
N ALA A 22 -17.18 13.42 39.23
CA ALA A 22 -16.72 12.36 40.12
C ALA A 22 -17.72 12.05 41.22
N GLY A 23 -18.32 13.08 41.85
CA GLY A 23 -19.36 12.91 42.87
C GLY A 23 -20.70 12.46 42.30
N LEU A 24 -21.09 12.90 41.10
CA LEU A 24 -22.38 12.54 40.49
C LEU A 24 -22.43 11.08 40.01
N PHE A 25 -21.28 10.51 39.63
CA PHE A 25 -21.17 9.17 39.04
C PHE A 25 -20.25 8.24 39.84
N ASP A 26 -19.89 8.60 41.08
CA ASP A 26 -18.99 7.84 41.96
C ASP A 26 -17.68 7.42 41.28
N VAL A 27 -17.04 8.32 40.52
CA VAL A 27 -15.81 8.02 39.78
C VAL A 27 -14.60 8.29 40.67
N PRO A 28 -13.82 7.25 41.06
CA PRO A 28 -12.60 7.44 41.83
C PRO A 28 -11.51 8.07 40.94
N ILE A 29 -11.33 9.39 41.04
CA ILE A 29 -10.39 10.16 40.19
C ILE A 29 -8.98 9.58 40.26
N ALA A 30 -8.47 9.26 41.47
CA ALA A 30 -7.11 8.74 41.66
C ALA A 30 -6.90 7.36 41.00
N GLU A 31 -7.91 6.48 41.05
CA GLU A 31 -7.85 5.14 40.46
C GLU A 31 -8.02 5.18 38.93
N ARG A 32 -8.78 6.15 38.41
CA ARG A 32 -8.99 6.33 36.96
C ARG A 32 -7.92 7.16 36.28
N ALA A 33 -7.19 7.98 37.04
CA ALA A 33 -6.08 8.79 36.56
C ALA A 33 -4.83 7.98 36.23
N SER A 34 -4.73 6.71 36.65
CA SER A 34 -3.56 5.89 36.31
C SER A 34 -3.97 4.47 35.93
N GLN A 35 -3.44 3.99 34.80
CA GLN A 35 -3.52 2.60 34.39
C GLN A 35 -2.12 2.02 34.36
N ARG A 36 -1.89 0.95 35.13
CA ARG A 36 -0.62 0.24 35.15
C ARG A 36 -0.70 -0.99 34.25
N PHE A 37 0.20 -1.07 33.29
CA PHE A 37 0.39 -2.21 32.41
C PHE A 37 1.70 -2.90 32.78
N ARG A 38 1.61 -4.18 33.14
CA ARG A 38 2.80 -5.01 33.31
C ARG A 38 2.90 -5.90 32.09
N LEU A 39 3.94 -5.69 31.29
CA LEU A 39 4.15 -6.43 30.04
C LEU A 39 5.55 -7.02 30.03
N GLU A 40 5.61 -8.30 29.66
CA GLU A 40 6.86 -9.00 29.44
C GLU A 40 7.12 -8.99 27.93
N ILE A 41 7.95 -8.04 27.49
CA ILE A 41 8.33 -7.87 26.10
C ILE A 41 9.80 -8.27 25.99
N PRO A 42 10.16 -9.28 25.18
CA PRO A 42 11.55 -9.63 24.98
C PRO A 42 12.30 -8.49 24.29
N GLU A 43 13.63 -8.49 24.37
CA GLU A 43 14.42 -7.59 23.54
C GLU A 43 14.12 -7.89 22.06
N LEU A 44 13.58 -6.90 21.35
CA LEU A 44 13.10 -7.10 19.98
C LEU A 44 14.27 -7.25 18.99
N GLY A 45 15.45 -6.72 19.32
CA GLY A 45 16.61 -6.69 18.42
C GLY A 45 16.27 -6.08 17.05
N ASP A 46 17.02 -6.50 16.03
CA ASP A 46 16.84 -6.03 14.65
C ASP A 46 16.44 -7.13 13.65
N ASP A 47 16.28 -8.38 14.11
CA ASP A 47 15.92 -9.53 13.28
C ASP A 47 14.41 -9.65 13.04
N TRP A 48 13.79 -8.53 12.63
CA TRP A 48 12.38 -8.45 12.26
C TRP A 48 12.15 -7.27 11.33
N TRP A 49 11.06 -7.32 10.57
CA TRP A 49 10.68 -6.26 9.63
C TRP A 49 9.34 -5.63 9.92
N ILE A 50 8.40 -6.39 10.47
CA ILE A 50 7.03 -5.91 10.69
C ILE A 50 6.60 -6.24 12.11
N GLY A 51 6.17 -5.23 12.86
CA GLY A 51 5.59 -5.36 14.18
C GLY A 51 4.14 -4.88 14.20
N LEU A 52 3.38 -5.35 15.18
CA LEU A 52 1.99 -4.97 15.35
C LEU A 52 1.63 -4.81 16.83
N ILE A 53 1.04 -3.67 17.17
CA ILE A 53 0.42 -3.40 18.46
C ILE A 53 -1.09 -3.34 18.25
N VAL A 54 -1.84 -4.29 18.82
CA VAL A 54 -3.31 -4.35 18.74
C VAL A 54 -3.96 -4.16 20.11
N GLY A 55 -5.23 -3.80 20.13
CA GLY A 55 -5.98 -3.58 21.36
C GLY A 55 -7.19 -2.64 21.20
N PRO A 56 -8.23 -2.76 22.04
CA PRO A 56 -9.41 -1.88 22.03
C PRO A 56 -9.07 -0.39 22.13
N SER A 57 -10.00 0.49 21.76
CA SER A 57 -9.81 1.92 21.99
C SER A 57 -9.58 2.21 23.48
N GLY A 58 -8.69 3.14 23.80
CA GLY A 58 -8.33 3.45 25.19
C GLY A 58 -7.36 2.46 25.88
N SER A 59 -6.96 1.36 25.24
CA SER A 59 -6.05 0.37 25.84
C SER A 59 -4.58 0.79 25.96
N GLY A 60 -4.25 2.07 25.75
CA GLY A 60 -2.88 2.57 25.86
C GLY A 60 -1.93 2.26 24.68
N LYS A 61 -2.40 1.75 23.53
CA LYS A 61 -1.54 1.42 22.35
C LYS A 61 -0.62 2.56 21.94
N THR A 62 -1.16 3.76 21.80
CA THR A 62 -0.38 4.95 21.42
C THR A 62 0.70 5.26 22.45
N THR A 63 0.38 5.16 23.74
CA THR A 63 1.34 5.38 24.81
C THR A 63 2.41 4.30 24.82
N MET A 64 2.03 3.03 24.61
CA MET A 64 2.97 1.92 24.47
C MET A 64 3.92 2.12 23.28
N ALA A 65 3.38 2.55 22.13
CA ALA A 65 4.18 2.87 20.96
C ALA A 65 5.16 4.03 21.21
N ARG A 66 4.75 5.05 21.98
CA ARG A 66 5.63 6.15 22.40
C ARG A 66 6.72 5.70 23.36
N GLU A 67 6.42 4.83 24.32
CA GLU A 67 7.43 4.31 25.23
C GLU A 67 8.48 3.47 24.48
N LEU A 68 8.01 2.51 23.67
CA LEU A 68 8.89 1.54 23.01
C LEU A 68 9.72 2.16 21.89
N PHE A 69 9.18 3.17 21.20
CA PHE A 69 9.76 3.66 19.95
C PHE A 69 9.95 5.18 19.88
N GLY A 70 9.49 5.93 20.89
CA GLY A 70 9.75 7.36 21.10
C GLY A 70 9.65 8.21 19.82
N PRO A 71 10.78 8.76 19.32
CA PRO A 71 10.82 9.65 18.16
C PRO A 71 10.44 8.97 16.84
N ARG A 72 10.46 7.63 16.77
CA ARG A 72 10.10 6.85 15.57
C ARG A 72 8.59 6.76 15.33
N LEU A 73 7.78 7.23 16.28
CA LEU A 73 6.34 7.36 16.10
C LEU A 73 6.05 8.46 15.08
N TYR A 74 5.48 8.06 13.94
CA TYR A 74 5.12 8.98 12.88
C TYR A 74 4.12 10.01 13.38
N ARG A 75 4.57 11.27 13.39
CA ARG A 75 3.71 12.43 13.67
C ARG A 75 3.31 13.05 12.34
N ARG A 76 2.00 13.11 12.09
CA ARG A 76 1.49 13.76 10.88
C ARG A 76 1.91 15.22 10.87
N THR A 77 2.73 15.58 9.90
CA THR A 77 3.01 16.98 9.58
C THR A 77 1.96 17.53 8.61
N PRO A 78 1.64 18.82 8.64
CA PRO A 78 0.73 19.42 7.67
C PRO A 78 1.22 19.19 6.23
N TRP A 79 0.31 18.86 5.33
CA TRP A 79 0.59 18.85 3.89
C TRP A 79 0.46 20.27 3.33
N PRO A 80 1.31 20.70 2.38
CA PRO A 80 1.15 21.99 1.73
C PRO A 80 -0.23 22.11 1.07
N ALA A 81 -0.90 23.24 1.27
CA ALA A 81 -2.27 23.45 0.79
C ALA A 81 -2.35 23.66 -0.72
N ASP A 82 -1.29 24.22 -1.30
CA ASP A 82 -1.16 24.71 -2.67
C ASP A 82 -0.36 23.79 -3.60
N ARG A 83 0.13 22.64 -3.09
CA ARG A 83 0.94 21.68 -3.87
C ARG A 83 0.24 20.36 -4.08
N ALA A 84 0.65 19.64 -5.13
CA ALA A 84 0.20 18.29 -5.36
C ALA A 84 0.79 17.33 -4.32
N VAL A 85 0.07 16.25 -3.99
CA VAL A 85 0.58 15.25 -3.03
C VAL A 85 1.85 14.55 -3.51
N VAL A 86 2.08 14.46 -4.82
CA VAL A 86 3.33 13.91 -5.37
C VAL A 86 4.57 14.75 -4.97
N ASP A 87 4.38 16.04 -4.69
CA ASP A 87 5.47 16.95 -4.28
C ASP A 87 5.71 16.91 -2.75
N GLY A 88 4.88 16.19 -1.99
CA GLY A 88 4.91 16.19 -0.53
C GLY A 88 5.74 15.06 0.11
N LEU A 89 6.52 14.31 -0.67
CA LEU A 89 7.38 13.22 -0.20
C LEU A 89 8.86 13.62 -0.11
N GLY A 90 9.14 14.93 0.02
CA GLY A 90 10.50 15.47 0.11
C GLY A 90 11.26 15.34 -1.22
N ASP A 91 12.57 15.19 -1.13
CA ASP A 91 13.48 15.16 -2.29
C ASP A 91 13.61 13.77 -2.94
N LEU A 92 12.72 12.84 -2.61
CA LEU A 92 12.75 11.50 -3.20
C LEU A 92 12.62 11.57 -4.73
N PRO A 93 13.43 10.79 -5.48
CA PRO A 93 13.27 10.71 -6.93
C PRO A 93 11.84 10.30 -7.31
N ILE A 94 11.29 10.91 -8.36
CA ILE A 94 9.91 10.67 -8.80
C ILE A 94 9.58 9.18 -9.01
N LYS A 95 10.57 8.38 -9.42
CA LYS A 95 10.40 6.92 -9.59
C LYS A 95 10.10 6.22 -8.27
N GLU A 96 10.71 6.67 -7.17
CA GLU A 96 10.52 6.13 -5.82
C GLU A 96 9.20 6.60 -5.24
N VAL A 97 8.84 7.88 -5.41
CA VAL A 97 7.53 8.42 -5.02
C VAL A 97 6.40 7.61 -5.66
N ILE A 98 6.48 7.39 -6.97
CA ILE A 98 5.50 6.57 -7.71
C ILE A 98 5.49 5.12 -7.20
N ALA A 99 6.65 4.54 -6.93
CA ALA A 99 6.74 3.17 -6.41
C ALA A 99 6.09 3.04 -5.03
N LEU A 100 6.30 4.02 -4.13
CA LEU A 100 5.67 4.07 -2.81
C LEU A 100 4.15 4.22 -2.91
N PHE A 101 3.65 5.16 -3.71
CA PHE A 101 2.22 5.33 -3.95
C PHE A 101 1.56 4.06 -4.48
N ILE A 102 2.19 3.38 -5.44
CA ILE A 102 1.70 2.09 -5.94
C ILE A 102 1.71 1.03 -4.82
N THR A 103 2.75 1.02 -3.98
CA THR A 103 2.93 0.02 -2.92
C THR A 103 1.89 0.18 -1.81
N VAL A 104 1.51 1.40 -1.44
CA VAL A 104 0.45 1.65 -0.44
C VAL A 104 -0.97 1.56 -1.03
N GLY A 105 -1.10 1.14 -2.29
CA GLY A 105 -2.41 1.02 -2.96
C GLY A 105 -3.01 2.36 -3.41
N PHE A 106 -2.23 3.44 -3.45
CA PHE A 106 -2.63 4.72 -4.03
C PHE A 106 -2.23 4.78 -5.50
N SER A 107 -2.76 3.91 -6.36
CA SER A 107 -2.35 3.78 -7.78
C SER A 107 -3.23 4.60 -8.74
N SER A 108 -3.47 5.87 -8.41
CA SER A 108 -4.29 6.80 -9.22
C SER A 108 -3.49 8.05 -9.59
N PRO A 109 -2.83 8.09 -10.77
CA PRO A 109 -2.11 9.28 -11.24
C PRO A 109 -2.93 10.58 -11.21
N PRO A 110 -4.23 10.59 -11.56
CA PRO A 110 -5.05 11.79 -11.42
C PRO A 110 -5.21 12.27 -9.97
N SER A 111 -5.12 11.38 -8.99
CA SER A 111 -5.15 11.77 -7.57
C SER A 111 -3.79 12.28 -7.08
N TRP A 112 -2.68 11.86 -7.69
CA TRP A 112 -1.32 12.27 -7.28
C TRP A 112 -1.03 13.75 -7.54
N ILE A 113 -1.64 14.30 -8.58
CA ILE A 113 -1.46 15.70 -9.00
C ILE A 113 -2.44 16.66 -8.30
N LYS A 114 -3.22 16.18 -7.33
CA LYS A 114 -4.19 16.98 -6.59
C LYS A 114 -3.63 17.42 -5.23
N PRO A 115 -4.09 18.55 -4.69
CA PRO A 115 -3.82 18.92 -3.30
C PRO A 115 -4.36 17.91 -2.29
N TYR A 116 -3.69 17.75 -1.15
CA TYR A 116 -4.09 16.80 -0.11
C TYR A 116 -5.53 17.05 0.40
N HIS A 117 -5.93 18.31 0.53
CA HIS A 117 -7.22 18.69 1.09
C HIS A 117 -8.44 18.30 0.21
N VAL A 118 -8.26 18.03 -1.08
CA VAL A 118 -9.37 17.57 -1.94
C VAL A 118 -9.51 16.05 -1.98
N LEU A 119 -8.59 15.32 -1.36
CA LEU A 119 -8.59 13.86 -1.33
C LEU A 119 -9.61 13.32 -0.31
N SER A 120 -10.18 12.15 -0.60
CA SER A 120 -11.00 11.40 0.35
C SER A 120 -10.19 10.94 1.57
N ASN A 121 -10.84 10.61 2.69
CA ASN A 121 -10.15 10.13 3.89
C ASN A 121 -9.27 8.91 3.63
N GLY A 122 -9.73 7.96 2.80
CA GLY A 122 -8.94 6.79 2.43
C GLY A 122 -7.77 7.09 1.50
N GLU A 123 -7.87 8.10 0.64
CA GLU A 123 -6.73 8.58 -0.16
C GLU A 123 -5.71 9.31 0.73
N ARG A 124 -6.18 10.20 1.62
CA ARG A 124 -5.36 10.91 2.60
C ARG A 124 -4.57 9.96 3.50
N PHE A 125 -5.23 8.91 4.00
CA PHE A 125 -4.57 7.85 4.77
C PHE A 125 -3.42 7.19 3.99
N ARG A 126 -3.63 6.84 2.72
CA ARG A 126 -2.57 6.22 1.89
C ARG A 126 -1.44 7.22 1.61
N CYS A 127 -1.74 8.50 1.41
CA CYS A 127 -0.71 9.56 1.31
C CYS A 127 0.12 9.66 2.59
N ASP A 128 -0.53 9.71 3.75
CA ASP A 128 0.15 9.77 5.05
C ASP A 128 1.02 8.54 5.29
N LEU A 129 0.53 7.35 4.93
CA LEU A 129 1.28 6.11 5.01
C LEU A 129 2.48 6.11 4.07
N ALA A 130 2.32 6.58 2.82
CA ALA A 130 3.43 6.70 1.88
C ALA A 130 4.52 7.66 2.40
N ARG A 131 4.10 8.80 2.99
CA ARG A 131 5.04 9.77 3.57
C ARG A 131 5.75 9.21 4.81
N ALA A 132 5.04 8.48 5.67
CA ALA A 132 5.64 7.81 6.82
C ALA A 132 6.70 6.77 6.39
N LEU A 133 6.40 6.02 5.33
CA LEU A 133 7.34 5.04 4.74
C LEU A 133 8.49 5.70 3.95
N ALA A 134 8.41 7.02 3.69
CA ALA A 134 9.42 7.81 2.99
C ALA A 134 10.38 8.59 3.92
N GLN A 135 9.96 9.03 5.11
CA GLN A 135 10.76 9.86 6.03
C GLN A 135 11.88 9.09 6.74
N GLY A 136 13.16 9.40 6.50
CA GLY A 136 14.27 8.72 7.18
C GLY A 136 14.31 9.04 8.67
N ASP A 137 14.93 8.16 9.48
CA ASP A 137 15.11 8.37 10.93
C ASP A 137 15.83 9.70 11.27
N GLY A 138 16.47 10.35 10.29
CA GLY A 138 17.21 11.61 10.44
C GLY A 138 16.39 12.91 10.45
N ASP A 139 15.10 12.91 10.11
CA ASP A 139 14.31 14.17 10.06
C ASP A 139 13.77 14.61 11.44
N ALA A 140 13.86 13.75 12.46
CA ALA A 140 13.39 14.04 13.81
C ALA A 140 14.44 14.80 14.65
N GLU A 141 15.73 14.59 14.40
CA GLU A 141 16.82 15.23 15.17
C GLU A 141 17.20 16.62 14.65
N THR A 142 16.97 16.93 13.38
CA THR A 142 17.38 18.23 12.78
C THR A 142 16.43 19.40 13.08
N ARG A 143 15.37 19.20 13.87
CA ARG A 143 14.34 20.24 14.12
C ARG A 143 14.36 20.84 15.52
N SER A 144 15.32 20.49 16.37
CA SER A 144 15.48 21.05 17.73
C SER A 144 16.69 21.97 17.88
N GLY A 145 17.27 22.49 16.80
CA GLY A 145 18.40 23.42 16.85
C GLY A 145 18.41 24.37 15.67
N ALA A 146 17.50 25.35 15.67
CA ALA A 146 17.65 26.51 14.83
C ALA A 146 18.30 27.62 15.67
N GLU A 147 19.63 27.69 15.63
CA GLU A 147 20.39 28.93 15.83
C GLU A 147 21.80 28.79 15.22
N GLU A 148 22.05 29.67 14.24
CA GLU A 148 23.30 30.25 13.75
C GLU A 148 24.51 29.40 13.30
N GLY A 149 25.03 29.78 12.13
CA GLY A 149 26.45 29.60 11.78
C GLY A 149 26.69 28.92 10.44
N GLY A 150 26.82 29.71 9.37
CA GLY A 150 27.24 29.20 8.07
C GLY A 150 28.70 28.72 8.07
N ARG A 151 28.99 27.70 7.24
CA ARG A 151 30.20 27.60 6.42
C ARG A 151 30.03 26.53 5.35
N ASN A 152 30.60 26.87 4.20
CA ASN A 152 30.51 26.20 2.93
C ASN A 152 31.59 25.12 2.86
N GLU A 153 31.23 23.84 2.93
CA GLU A 153 32.16 22.74 2.67
C GLU A 153 31.53 21.72 1.71
N THR A 154 32.18 21.59 0.56
CA THR A 154 31.89 20.66 -0.53
C THR A 154 31.95 19.21 -0.03
N PRO A 155 30.95 18.34 -0.27
CA PRO A 155 31.10 16.94 0.10
C PRO A 155 31.93 16.22 -0.97
N ALA A 156 33.18 15.94 -0.60
CA ALA A 156 34.02 14.97 -1.28
C ALA A 156 33.42 13.57 -1.16
N SER A 157 33.53 12.82 -2.27
CA SER A 157 33.35 11.37 -2.40
C SER A 157 33.67 10.58 -1.12
N GLY A 158 32.63 10.10 -0.44
CA GLY A 158 32.75 9.18 0.70
C GLY A 158 31.54 8.25 0.70
N ARG A 159 31.78 6.93 0.65
CA ARG A 159 30.75 5.90 0.76
C ARG A 159 29.88 6.20 2.00
N LEU A 160 28.57 6.39 1.81
CA LEU A 160 27.63 6.48 2.93
C LEU A 160 27.80 5.22 3.79
N SER A 161 28.24 5.38 5.04
CA SER A 161 28.08 4.36 6.06
C SER A 161 26.59 4.08 6.20
N LEU A 162 26.17 2.88 5.79
CA LEU A 162 24.81 2.41 6.02
C LEU A 162 24.62 2.25 7.54
N PRO A 163 23.52 2.73 8.13
CA PRO A 163 23.25 2.49 9.55
C PRO A 163 23.20 0.99 9.83
N ALA A 164 23.66 0.60 11.02
CA ALA A 164 23.78 -0.78 11.47
C ALA A 164 22.45 -1.57 11.44
N SER A 165 21.31 -0.87 11.39
CA SER A 165 19.97 -1.45 11.39
C SER A 165 19.04 -0.68 10.43
N PRO A 166 18.09 -1.35 9.75
CA PRO A 166 17.15 -0.69 8.86
C PRO A 166 16.27 0.31 9.62
N PRO A 167 16.01 1.50 9.05
CA PRO A 167 15.24 2.55 9.72
C PRO A 167 13.83 2.07 10.03
N LEU A 168 13.27 2.57 11.13
CA LEU A 168 12.02 2.09 11.71
C LEU A 168 10.99 3.20 11.75
N VAL A 169 9.82 2.95 11.17
CA VAL A 169 8.65 3.81 11.33
C VAL A 169 7.55 3.12 12.11
N VAL A 170 6.97 3.83 13.08
CA VAL A 170 5.79 3.39 13.82
C VAL A 170 4.58 4.22 13.38
N PHE A 171 3.54 3.57 12.88
CA PHE A 171 2.34 4.23 12.37
C PHE A 171 1.15 3.96 13.28
N ASP A 172 0.68 5.00 13.97
CA ASP A 172 -0.48 4.91 14.84
C ASP A 172 -1.80 5.07 14.08
N GLU A 173 -2.88 4.57 14.68
CA GLU A 173 -4.22 4.50 14.08
C GLU A 173 -4.23 3.82 12.71
N PHE A 174 -3.39 2.80 12.55
CA PHE A 174 -3.23 2.12 11.28
C PHE A 174 -4.56 1.54 10.82
N THR A 175 -4.99 1.96 9.62
CA THR A 175 -6.25 1.61 8.96
C THR A 175 -7.55 2.04 9.65
N SER A 176 -7.54 2.92 10.66
CA SER A 176 -8.77 3.31 11.37
C SER A 176 -9.82 4.02 10.49
N VAL A 177 -9.38 4.78 9.48
CA VAL A 177 -10.23 5.67 8.66
C VAL A 177 -10.70 5.07 7.32
N VAL A 178 -10.43 3.79 7.08
CA VAL A 178 -10.79 3.11 5.82
C VAL A 178 -11.80 1.98 6.04
N ASP A 179 -12.44 1.52 4.97
CA ASP A 179 -13.23 0.29 5.03
C ASP A 179 -12.35 -0.93 5.39
N ARG A 180 -12.96 -1.97 5.98
CA ARG A 180 -12.24 -3.18 6.43
C ARG A 180 -11.56 -3.94 5.29
N ARG A 181 -12.17 -4.01 4.10
CA ARG A 181 -11.51 -4.65 2.94
C ARG A 181 -10.33 -3.84 2.45
N VAL A 182 -10.45 -2.51 2.45
CA VAL A 182 -9.34 -1.60 2.15
C VAL A 182 -8.20 -1.77 3.16
N ALA A 183 -8.53 -1.89 4.45
CA ALA A 183 -7.56 -2.12 5.51
C ALA A 183 -6.74 -3.39 5.25
N ARG A 184 -7.40 -4.50 4.93
CA ARG A 184 -6.76 -5.77 4.55
C ARG A 184 -5.88 -5.63 3.30
N ALA A 185 -6.39 -4.93 2.28
CA ALA A 185 -5.67 -4.72 1.04
C ALA A 185 -4.38 -3.91 1.22
N VAL A 186 -4.45 -2.79 1.95
CA VAL A 186 -3.29 -1.94 2.25
C VAL A 186 -2.28 -2.71 3.11
N SER A 187 -2.73 -3.44 4.12
CA SER A 187 -1.87 -4.26 4.98
C SER A 187 -1.10 -5.31 4.18
N ALA A 188 -1.78 -6.00 3.26
CA ALA A 188 -1.16 -6.96 2.37
C ALA A 188 -0.10 -6.33 1.45
N ALA A 189 -0.39 -5.13 0.95
CA ALA A 189 0.47 -4.40 0.02
C ALA A 189 1.72 -3.83 0.71
N VAL A 190 1.58 -3.25 1.91
CA VAL A 190 2.69 -2.79 2.76
C VAL A 190 3.62 -3.94 3.09
N ALA A 191 3.06 -5.04 3.62
CA ALA A 191 3.85 -6.22 3.95
C ALA A 191 4.59 -6.78 2.74
N LYS A 192 3.94 -6.85 1.57
CA LYS A 192 4.60 -7.24 0.32
C LYS A 192 5.72 -6.27 -0.07
N GLY A 193 5.51 -4.97 0.09
CA GLY A 193 6.50 -3.92 -0.18
C GLY A 193 7.77 -4.09 0.64
N ILE A 194 7.61 -4.25 1.95
CA ILE A 194 8.71 -4.46 2.90
C ILE A 194 9.45 -5.77 2.61
N ARG A 195 8.73 -6.90 2.54
CA ARG A 195 9.35 -8.22 2.35
C ARG A 195 10.02 -8.39 0.99
N SER A 196 9.61 -7.62 -0.02
CA SER A 196 10.25 -7.63 -1.34
C SER A 196 11.45 -6.68 -1.44
N GLY A 197 11.81 -5.99 -0.37
CA GLY A 197 12.90 -5.01 -0.32
C GLY A 197 12.58 -3.69 -1.03
N ARG A 198 11.34 -3.47 -1.49
CA ARG A 198 10.94 -2.20 -2.12
C ARG A 198 10.77 -1.08 -1.10
N ILE A 199 10.41 -1.46 0.12
CA ILE A 199 10.43 -0.58 1.28
C ILE A 199 11.57 -1.08 2.14
N GLY A 200 12.69 -0.35 2.16
CA GLY A 200 13.89 -0.73 2.92
C GLY A 200 13.80 -0.37 4.40
N ARG A 201 12.66 -0.64 5.05
CA ARG A 201 12.37 -0.18 6.42
C ARG A 201 11.64 -1.22 7.24
N ARG A 202 11.85 -1.15 8.55
CA ARG A 202 10.98 -1.81 9.52
C ARG A 202 9.74 -0.97 9.75
N PHE A 203 8.63 -1.64 10.02
CA PHE A 203 7.33 -1.02 10.18
C PHE A 203 6.62 -1.58 11.39
N VAL A 204 6.14 -0.71 12.28
CA VAL A 204 5.22 -1.10 13.37
C VAL A 204 3.89 -0.42 13.14
N ALA A 205 2.82 -1.20 13.03
CA ALA A 205 1.46 -0.67 13.04
C ALA A 205 0.90 -0.69 14.47
N ALA A 206 0.24 0.38 14.90
CA ALA A 206 -0.64 0.36 16.05
C ALA A 206 -2.10 0.53 15.60
N THR A 207 -2.99 -0.38 16.00
CA THR A 207 -4.38 -0.37 15.52
C THR A 207 -5.34 -1.01 16.52
N CYS A 208 -6.62 -0.63 16.48
CA CYS A 208 -7.67 -1.32 17.22
C CYS A 208 -8.32 -2.47 16.44
N HIS A 209 -7.91 -2.67 15.18
CA HIS A 209 -8.53 -3.62 14.29
C HIS A 209 -7.69 -4.89 14.17
N TYR A 210 -8.24 -6.02 14.63
CA TYR A 210 -7.56 -7.31 14.58
C TYR A 210 -7.62 -7.97 13.20
N ASP A 211 -8.53 -7.52 12.32
CA ASP A 211 -8.76 -8.13 11.01
C ASP A 211 -7.63 -7.89 9.99
N VAL A 212 -6.67 -7.02 10.31
CA VAL A 212 -5.49 -6.76 9.46
C VAL A 212 -4.28 -7.62 9.82
N THR A 213 -4.29 -8.30 10.96
CA THR A 213 -3.13 -9.05 11.49
C THR A 213 -2.62 -10.08 10.50
N ASP A 214 -3.49 -10.93 9.96
CA ASP A 214 -3.13 -11.98 8.99
C ASP A 214 -2.65 -11.42 7.64
N TRP A 215 -3.11 -10.22 7.29
CA TRP A 215 -2.78 -9.57 6.02
C TRP A 215 -1.43 -8.86 6.08
N LEU A 216 -1.19 -8.18 7.21
CA LEU A 216 0.08 -7.55 7.54
C LEU A 216 1.17 -8.60 7.78
N ALA A 217 0.80 -9.77 8.31
CA ALA A 217 1.71 -10.88 8.62
C ALA A 217 2.97 -10.37 9.37
N PRO A 218 2.77 -9.78 10.57
CA PRO A 218 3.87 -9.25 11.36
C PRO A 218 4.80 -10.38 11.82
N ASP A 219 6.01 -10.04 12.23
CA ASP A 219 6.96 -10.95 12.87
C ASP A 219 6.63 -11.11 14.37
N TRP A 220 6.07 -10.06 14.99
CA TRP A 220 5.59 -10.07 16.37
C TRP A 220 4.29 -9.29 16.54
N VAL A 221 3.50 -9.69 17.53
CA VAL A 221 2.26 -9.03 17.93
C VAL A 221 2.27 -8.75 19.43
N LEU A 222 2.00 -7.50 19.81
CA LEU A 222 1.69 -7.08 21.17
C LEU A 222 0.19 -6.80 21.27
N ASP A 223 -0.53 -7.61 22.03
CA ASP A 223 -1.95 -7.41 22.29
C ASP A 223 -2.16 -6.73 23.65
N MET A 224 -2.64 -5.49 23.61
CA MET A 224 -2.89 -4.67 24.78
C MET A 224 -4.15 -5.06 25.55
N ALA A 225 -5.08 -5.84 24.95
CA ALA A 225 -6.23 -6.35 25.69
C ALA A 225 -5.84 -7.49 26.63
N SER A 226 -5.09 -8.46 26.11
CA SER A 226 -4.63 -9.63 26.87
C SER A 226 -3.30 -9.38 27.58
N SER A 227 -2.63 -8.26 27.30
CA SER A 227 -1.27 -7.96 27.78
C SER A 227 -0.25 -9.05 27.41
N THR A 228 -0.38 -9.58 26.19
CA THR A 228 0.48 -10.67 25.71
C THR A 228 1.34 -10.24 24.54
N PHE A 229 2.60 -10.67 24.56
CA PHE A 229 3.51 -10.57 23.43
C PHE A 229 3.69 -11.95 22.79
N CYS A 230 3.68 -12.02 21.45
CA CYS A 230 4.07 -13.23 20.73
C CYS A 230 4.93 -12.93 19.51
N TRP A 231 5.99 -13.71 19.33
CA TRP A 231 6.65 -13.88 18.04
C TRP A 231 5.77 -14.77 17.18
N ARG A 232 5.23 -14.23 16.09
CA ARG A 232 4.33 -14.99 15.24
C ARG A 232 4.25 -14.40 13.86
N ARG A 233 4.82 -15.11 12.90
CA ARG A 233 4.56 -14.87 11.47
C ARG A 233 3.35 -15.69 11.03
N LEU A 234 2.23 -15.01 10.85
CA LEU A 234 1.01 -15.64 10.34
C LEU A 234 1.10 -15.83 8.81
N PRO A 235 0.74 -17.02 8.29
CA PRO A 235 0.59 -17.18 6.85
C PRO A 235 -0.57 -16.32 6.37
N ARG A 236 -0.35 -15.55 5.31
CA ARG A 236 -1.40 -14.74 4.72
C ARG A 236 -2.50 -15.65 4.15
N PRO A 237 -3.79 -15.36 4.38
CA PRO A 237 -4.88 -16.09 3.76
C PRO A 237 -4.76 -16.06 2.22
N PRO A 238 -5.07 -17.16 1.53
CA PRO A 238 -5.11 -17.15 0.08
C PRO A 238 -6.18 -16.17 -0.42
N ILE A 239 -5.86 -15.43 -1.48
CA ILE A 239 -6.83 -14.55 -2.15
C ILE A 239 -7.46 -15.37 -3.27
N HIS A 240 -8.71 -15.77 -3.09
CA HIS A 240 -9.50 -16.44 -4.12
C HIS A 240 -10.23 -15.39 -4.96
N LEU A 241 -9.91 -15.33 -6.25
CA LEU A 241 -10.58 -14.46 -7.21
C LEU A 241 -11.49 -15.29 -8.11
N GLU A 242 -12.76 -14.93 -8.14
CA GLU A 242 -13.73 -15.51 -9.07
C GLU A 242 -13.78 -14.65 -10.33
N LEU A 243 -13.49 -15.26 -11.49
CA LEU A 243 -13.42 -14.55 -12.76
C LEU A 243 -14.61 -14.92 -13.66
N PHE A 244 -15.40 -13.91 -14.01
CA PHE A 244 -16.60 -14.09 -14.81
C PHE A 244 -16.49 -13.41 -16.16
N ARG A 245 -17.16 -14.01 -17.13
CA ARG A 245 -17.53 -13.33 -18.36
C ARG A 245 -18.66 -12.34 -18.06
N CYS A 246 -18.52 -11.09 -18.47
CA CYS A 246 -19.50 -10.05 -18.14
C CYS A 246 -19.94 -9.21 -19.34
N ARG A 247 -21.07 -8.52 -19.18
CA ARG A 247 -21.57 -7.54 -20.15
C ARG A 247 -20.76 -6.25 -20.06
N ARG A 248 -20.70 -5.52 -21.18
CA ARG A 248 -20.04 -4.21 -21.27
C ARG A 248 -20.52 -3.20 -20.22
N ALA A 249 -21.78 -3.28 -19.80
CA ALA A 249 -22.37 -2.41 -18.78
C ALA A 249 -21.57 -2.39 -17.45
N ALA A 250 -20.92 -3.50 -17.09
CA ALA A 250 -20.07 -3.58 -15.89
C ALA A 250 -18.92 -2.55 -15.90
N TRP A 251 -18.49 -2.10 -17.08
CA TRP A 251 -17.48 -1.06 -17.24
C TRP A 251 -17.84 0.26 -16.53
N GLY A 252 -19.13 0.56 -16.39
CA GLY A 252 -19.59 1.79 -15.71
C GLY A 252 -19.01 1.96 -14.30
N MET A 253 -18.82 0.87 -13.57
CA MET A 253 -18.23 0.87 -12.22
C MET A 253 -16.73 1.24 -12.22
N PHE A 254 -16.02 0.99 -13.33
CA PHE A 254 -14.56 1.10 -13.43
C PHE A 254 -14.11 2.30 -14.27
N ALA A 255 -14.97 2.85 -15.12
CA ALA A 255 -14.62 3.86 -16.11
C ALA A 255 -13.96 5.10 -15.50
N ARG A 256 -14.48 5.58 -14.36
CA ARG A 256 -13.93 6.74 -13.62
C ARG A 256 -12.52 6.51 -13.05
N HIS A 257 -12.14 5.25 -12.84
CA HIS A 257 -10.84 4.87 -12.29
C HIS A 257 -9.79 4.62 -13.39
N HIS A 258 -10.18 4.73 -14.67
CA HIS A 258 -9.26 4.60 -15.78
C HIS A 258 -8.71 5.97 -16.21
N TYR A 259 -7.41 6.17 -15.98
CA TYR A 259 -6.75 7.48 -16.08
C TYR A 259 -6.60 8.04 -17.52
N MET A 260 -6.86 7.27 -18.59
CA MET A 260 -6.67 7.74 -19.97
C MET A 260 -7.97 8.13 -20.70
N SER A 261 -8.97 7.26 -20.65
CA SER A 261 -10.26 7.42 -21.35
C SER A 261 -11.34 6.53 -20.74
N GLY A 262 -12.54 7.08 -20.51
CA GLY A 262 -13.70 6.33 -20.04
C GLY A 262 -14.40 5.52 -21.14
N SER A 263 -14.01 5.61 -22.42
CA SER A 263 -14.67 4.87 -23.50
C SER A 263 -14.15 3.44 -23.65
N LEU A 264 -15.06 2.52 -23.99
CA LEU A 264 -14.77 1.11 -24.26
C LEU A 264 -15.41 0.67 -25.59
N SER A 265 -14.66 -0.11 -26.38
CA SER A 265 -15.11 -0.58 -27.70
C SER A 265 -16.39 -1.43 -27.59
N PRO A 266 -17.37 -1.28 -28.51
CA PRO A 266 -18.57 -2.12 -28.54
C PRO A 266 -18.27 -3.61 -28.71
N GLY A 267 -17.23 -3.96 -29.49
CA GLY A 267 -16.78 -5.34 -29.70
C GLY A 267 -15.86 -5.87 -28.60
N ALA A 268 -15.73 -5.16 -27.47
CA ALA A 268 -14.85 -5.58 -26.40
C ALA A 268 -15.38 -6.81 -25.67
N ARG A 269 -14.51 -7.79 -25.54
CA ARG A 269 -14.74 -8.92 -24.67
C ARG A 269 -14.43 -8.52 -23.23
N CYS A 270 -15.44 -8.52 -22.36
CA CYS A 270 -15.34 -8.03 -20.97
C CYS A 270 -15.32 -9.17 -19.93
N PHE A 271 -14.48 -9.01 -18.91
CA PHE A 271 -14.32 -9.92 -17.79
C PHE A 271 -14.34 -9.13 -16.48
N LEU A 272 -14.96 -9.72 -15.45
CA LEU A 272 -15.07 -9.15 -14.12
C LEU A 272 -14.54 -10.15 -13.10
N ALA A 273 -13.60 -9.72 -12.27
CA ALA A 273 -13.15 -10.47 -11.13
C ALA A 273 -13.82 -9.98 -9.85
N GLN A 274 -14.15 -10.92 -8.98
CA GLN A 274 -14.68 -10.66 -7.64
C GLN A 274 -13.78 -11.27 -6.57
N TRP A 275 -13.80 -10.67 -5.40
CA TRP A 275 -13.22 -11.20 -4.17
C TRP A 275 -14.28 -11.07 -3.07
N ASP A 276 -14.58 -12.17 -2.40
CA ASP A 276 -15.64 -12.27 -1.38
C ASP A 276 -16.97 -11.65 -1.86
N GLY A 277 -17.40 -12.07 -3.06
CA GLY A 277 -18.64 -11.62 -3.71
C GLY A 277 -18.65 -10.16 -4.18
N SER A 278 -17.52 -9.45 -4.10
CA SER A 278 -17.45 -8.02 -4.43
C SER A 278 -16.58 -7.72 -5.65
N PRO A 279 -17.05 -6.88 -6.59
CA PRO A 279 -16.26 -6.48 -7.76
C PRO A 279 -14.91 -5.89 -7.37
N THR A 280 -13.82 -6.41 -7.94
CA THR A 280 -12.46 -5.90 -7.67
C THR A 280 -11.77 -5.39 -8.92
N THR A 281 -11.79 -6.17 -10.01
CA THR A 281 -10.99 -5.90 -11.20
C THR A 281 -11.78 -6.17 -12.47
N PHE A 282 -11.72 -5.24 -13.40
CA PHE A 282 -12.27 -5.37 -14.74
C PHE A 282 -11.14 -5.53 -15.77
N CYS A 283 -11.32 -6.46 -16.71
CA CYS A 283 -10.41 -6.65 -17.84
C CYS A 283 -11.21 -6.70 -19.14
N ALA A 284 -10.72 -6.01 -20.17
CA ALA A 284 -11.34 -6.06 -21.49
C ALA A 284 -10.33 -6.31 -22.60
N THR A 285 -10.69 -7.19 -23.53
CA THR A 285 -9.88 -7.56 -24.68
C THR A 285 -10.62 -7.25 -25.99
N VAL A 286 -9.89 -6.90 -27.04
CA VAL A 286 -10.46 -6.72 -28.39
C VAL A 286 -9.61 -7.48 -29.42
N PRO A 287 -10.20 -7.95 -30.53
CA PRO A 287 -9.41 -8.48 -31.63
C PRO A 287 -8.58 -7.36 -32.26
N ILE A 288 -7.40 -7.71 -32.76
CA ILE A 288 -6.58 -6.80 -33.55
C ILE A 288 -7.06 -6.89 -35.00
N LEU A 289 -7.63 -5.79 -35.50
CA LEU A 289 -8.08 -5.68 -36.89
C LEU A 289 -6.95 -6.05 -37.86
N GLY A 290 -7.26 -6.91 -38.83
CA GLY A 290 -6.28 -7.41 -39.81
C GLY A 290 -5.37 -8.55 -39.33
N ARG A 291 -5.53 -9.05 -38.09
CA ARG A 291 -4.75 -10.19 -37.58
C ARG A 291 -5.67 -11.28 -36.99
N ARG A 292 -5.98 -12.30 -37.79
CA ARG A 292 -6.84 -13.42 -37.37
C ARG A 292 -6.24 -14.13 -36.15
N GLY A 293 -7.09 -14.43 -35.16
CA GLY A 293 -6.68 -15.11 -33.93
C GLY A 293 -5.79 -14.29 -33.00
N HIS A 294 -5.65 -12.97 -33.24
CA HIS A 294 -4.81 -12.09 -32.41
C HIS A 294 -5.66 -11.08 -31.63
N TRP A 295 -5.50 -11.09 -30.32
CA TRP A 295 -6.21 -10.23 -29.39
C TRP A 295 -5.26 -9.29 -28.65
N ARG A 296 -5.83 -8.21 -28.11
CA ARG A 296 -5.13 -7.31 -27.21
C ARG A 296 -5.95 -6.98 -25.98
N VAL A 297 -5.30 -6.90 -24.83
CA VAL A 297 -5.84 -6.32 -23.62
C VAL A 297 -5.89 -4.80 -23.82
N THR A 298 -7.08 -4.23 -23.65
CA THR A 298 -7.35 -2.80 -23.84
C THR A 298 -7.58 -2.08 -22.53
N ARG A 299 -8.16 -2.76 -21.54
CA ARG A 299 -8.39 -2.25 -20.19
C ARG A 299 -8.04 -3.30 -19.18
N ILE A 300 -7.39 -2.85 -18.12
CA ILE A 300 -7.23 -3.56 -16.87
C ILE A 300 -7.35 -2.52 -15.76
N VAL A 301 -8.39 -2.62 -14.95
CA VAL A 301 -8.68 -1.63 -13.91
C VAL A 301 -9.06 -2.37 -12.64
N THR A 302 -8.25 -2.20 -11.60
CA THR A 302 -8.57 -2.64 -10.24
C THR A 302 -9.08 -1.42 -9.47
N LEU A 303 -10.21 -1.56 -8.79
CA LEU A 303 -10.78 -0.48 -7.97
C LEU A 303 -9.75 -0.03 -6.92
N PRO A 304 -9.71 1.27 -6.57
CA PRO A 304 -8.72 1.83 -5.65
C PRO A 304 -8.55 1.02 -4.36
N ASP A 305 -9.65 0.47 -3.87
CA ASP A 305 -9.73 -0.28 -2.62
C ASP A 305 -8.92 -1.59 -2.60
N TYR A 306 -8.61 -2.15 -3.78
CA TYR A 306 -7.90 -3.42 -3.92
C TYR A 306 -6.53 -3.28 -4.60
N GLN A 307 -6.07 -2.05 -4.80
CA GLN A 307 -4.77 -1.79 -5.41
C GLN A 307 -3.62 -2.20 -4.48
N GLY A 308 -2.47 -2.58 -5.05
CA GLY A 308 -1.31 -3.08 -4.30
C GLY A 308 -1.32 -4.59 -4.01
N MET A 309 -2.51 -5.23 -3.95
CA MET A 309 -2.61 -6.68 -3.70
C MET A 309 -2.16 -7.56 -4.89
N GLY A 310 -2.13 -6.99 -6.10
CA GLY A 310 -1.74 -7.70 -7.32
C GLY A 310 -2.90 -8.38 -8.07
N MET A 311 -4.16 -8.16 -7.65
CA MET A 311 -5.36 -8.71 -8.30
C MET A 311 -5.41 -8.38 -9.78
N GLY A 312 -5.08 -7.14 -10.17
CA GLY A 312 -4.98 -6.75 -11.58
C GLY A 312 -4.11 -7.71 -12.39
N MET A 313 -2.89 -7.97 -11.95
CA MET A 313 -1.96 -8.82 -12.69
C MET A 313 -2.41 -10.29 -12.71
N ALA A 314 -3.01 -10.78 -11.62
CA ALA A 314 -3.58 -12.12 -11.59
C ALA A 314 -4.72 -12.28 -12.61
N VAL A 315 -5.63 -11.29 -12.68
CA VAL A 315 -6.72 -11.25 -13.66
C VAL A 315 -6.19 -11.11 -15.09
N LEU A 316 -5.15 -10.30 -15.30
CA LEU A 316 -4.49 -10.16 -16.60
C LEU A 316 -4.02 -11.51 -17.14
N GLU A 317 -3.25 -12.26 -16.34
CA GLU A 317 -2.75 -13.57 -16.72
C GLU A 317 -3.88 -14.58 -16.90
N ALA A 318 -4.87 -14.60 -16.00
CA ALA A 318 -6.01 -15.52 -16.12
C ALA A 318 -6.78 -15.29 -17.42
N VAL A 319 -7.11 -14.04 -17.74
CA VAL A 319 -7.77 -13.70 -19.02
C VAL A 319 -6.87 -14.04 -20.21
N ALA A 320 -5.57 -13.78 -20.12
CA ALA A 320 -4.64 -14.13 -21.19
C ALA A 320 -4.54 -15.65 -21.42
N GLN A 321 -4.58 -16.43 -20.34
CA GLN A 321 -4.60 -17.89 -20.38
C GLN A 321 -5.90 -18.43 -21.00
N LEU A 322 -7.06 -17.82 -20.72
CA LEU A 322 -8.33 -18.16 -21.38
C LEU A 322 -8.23 -17.97 -22.90
N HIS A 323 -7.70 -16.83 -23.36
CA HIS A 323 -7.48 -16.60 -24.79
C HIS A 323 -6.50 -17.62 -25.40
N ARG A 324 -5.42 -17.99 -24.70
CA ARG A 324 -4.50 -19.04 -25.18
C ARG A 324 -5.19 -20.40 -25.30
N GLY A 325 -6.07 -20.74 -24.34
CA GLY A 325 -6.88 -21.96 -24.38
C GLY A 325 -7.84 -22.00 -25.57
N GLU A 326 -8.33 -20.85 -26.04
CA GLU A 326 -9.12 -20.71 -27.27
C GLU A 326 -8.26 -20.71 -28.56
N GLY A 327 -6.95 -20.98 -28.46
CA GLY A 327 -6.03 -20.96 -29.60
C GLY A 327 -5.65 -19.55 -30.07
N HIS A 328 -5.92 -18.51 -29.28
CA HIS A 328 -5.62 -17.12 -29.62
C HIS A 328 -4.24 -16.68 -29.13
N ARG A 329 -3.63 -15.76 -29.87
CA ARG A 329 -2.49 -14.95 -29.39
C ARG A 329 -3.03 -13.73 -28.67
N ILE A 330 -2.41 -13.30 -27.59
CA ILE A 330 -2.84 -12.13 -26.84
C ILE A 330 -1.69 -11.27 -26.35
N ASN A 331 -1.86 -9.95 -26.50
CA ASN A 331 -0.86 -8.98 -26.11
C ASN A 331 -1.42 -7.94 -25.15
N VAL A 332 -0.54 -7.35 -24.35
CA VAL A 332 -0.82 -6.15 -23.55
C VAL A 332 0.22 -5.07 -23.89
N THR A 333 -0.23 -3.84 -24.06
CA THR A 333 0.66 -2.68 -24.23
C THR A 333 0.52 -1.79 -23.01
N ALA A 334 1.62 -1.51 -22.32
CA ALA A 334 1.60 -0.72 -21.10
C ALA A 334 2.76 0.25 -20.98
N SER A 335 2.51 1.29 -20.18
CA SER A 335 3.51 2.22 -19.65
C SER A 335 3.54 2.22 -18.12
N HIS A 336 2.58 1.55 -17.46
CA HIS A 336 2.45 1.60 -16.01
C HIS A 336 3.57 0.76 -15.35
N PRO A 337 4.37 1.32 -14.42
CA PRO A 337 5.54 0.65 -13.86
C PRO A 337 5.23 -0.74 -13.27
N ALA A 338 4.11 -0.88 -12.56
CA ALA A 338 3.72 -2.17 -11.98
C ALA A 338 3.47 -3.27 -13.03
N LEU A 339 2.87 -2.92 -14.17
CA LEU A 339 2.59 -3.89 -15.25
C LEU A 339 3.89 -4.24 -15.98
N LEU A 340 4.75 -3.25 -16.26
CA LEU A 340 6.07 -3.47 -16.84
C LEU A 340 6.93 -4.38 -15.97
N ALA A 341 6.99 -4.13 -14.66
CA ALA A 341 7.75 -4.92 -13.70
C ALA A 341 7.18 -6.33 -13.50
N HIS A 342 5.87 -6.52 -13.70
CA HIS A 342 5.25 -7.85 -13.68
C HIS A 342 5.63 -8.63 -14.95
N CYS A 343 5.38 -8.08 -16.14
CA CYS A 343 5.69 -8.76 -17.39
C CYS A 343 7.19 -9.02 -17.59
N ARG A 344 8.08 -8.18 -17.05
CA ARG A 344 9.54 -8.43 -17.10
C ARG A 344 10.01 -9.59 -16.23
N ARG A 345 9.34 -9.84 -15.10
CA ARG A 345 9.74 -10.89 -14.14
C ARG A 345 9.04 -12.23 -14.41
N SER A 346 7.90 -12.20 -15.09
CA SER A 346 7.11 -13.41 -15.34
C SER A 346 7.59 -14.07 -16.65
N PRO A 347 8.00 -15.36 -16.61
CA PRO A 347 8.40 -16.10 -17.82
C PRO A 347 7.23 -16.34 -18.78
N ALA A 348 5.99 -16.13 -18.32
CA ALA A 348 4.80 -16.25 -19.14
C ALA A 348 4.62 -15.08 -20.13
N TRP A 349 5.44 -14.03 -20.04
CA TRP A 349 5.37 -12.86 -20.92
C TRP A 349 6.67 -12.66 -21.69
N ARG A 350 6.55 -12.29 -22.96
CA ARG A 350 7.67 -11.91 -23.83
C ARG A 350 7.49 -10.50 -24.34
N ALA A 351 8.51 -9.66 -24.20
CA ALA A 351 8.50 -8.33 -24.84
C ALA A 351 8.60 -8.49 -26.36
N VAL A 352 7.66 -7.88 -27.09
CA VAL A 352 7.59 -7.98 -28.56
C VAL A 352 7.67 -6.64 -29.28
N GLY A 353 7.72 -5.54 -28.54
CA GLY A 353 7.93 -4.22 -29.13
C GLY A 353 8.04 -3.11 -28.10
N VAL A 354 8.89 -2.12 -28.38
CA VAL A 354 9.07 -0.93 -27.56
C VAL A 354 8.86 0.30 -28.44
N LYS A 355 7.97 1.20 -28.02
CA LYS A 355 7.79 2.51 -28.67
C LYS A 355 8.22 3.60 -27.70
N ARG A 356 9.44 4.11 -27.84
CA ARG A 356 10.04 5.10 -26.93
C ARG A 356 9.27 6.42 -26.90
N LEU A 357 8.76 6.87 -28.05
CA LEU A 357 7.95 8.09 -28.19
C LEU A 357 6.44 7.83 -28.15
N GLY A 358 6.05 6.57 -27.91
CA GLY A 358 4.67 6.12 -27.98
C GLY A 358 4.09 6.08 -29.40
N ALA A 359 2.76 6.11 -29.50
CA ALA A 359 2.05 6.15 -30.79
C ALA A 359 0.97 7.23 -30.75
N ARG A 360 0.82 8.00 -31.85
CA ARG A 360 -0.29 8.95 -32.02
C ARG A 360 -1.62 8.18 -32.00
N GLY A 361 -2.63 8.80 -31.40
CA GLY A 361 -3.99 8.26 -31.41
C GLY A 361 -4.56 8.29 -32.83
N ALA A 362 -5.50 7.41 -33.12
CA ALA A 362 -6.30 7.50 -34.34
C ALA A 362 -7.55 8.33 -34.01
N PRO A 363 -7.69 9.58 -34.51
CA PRO A 363 -8.81 10.45 -34.17
C PRO A 363 -10.17 9.82 -34.53
N ARG A 364 -10.22 9.02 -35.61
CA ARG A 364 -11.40 8.27 -36.07
C ARG A 364 -12.00 7.28 -35.06
N PHE A 365 -11.28 6.89 -34.00
CA PHE A 365 -11.74 5.87 -33.04
C PHE A 365 -11.86 6.37 -31.59
N HIS A 366 -11.83 7.70 -31.36
CA HIS A 366 -11.76 8.31 -30.02
C HIS A 366 -10.72 7.63 -29.11
N TYR A 367 -9.62 7.15 -29.71
CA TYR A 367 -8.57 6.42 -29.02
C TYR A 367 -7.45 7.40 -28.68
N ARG A 368 -7.31 7.73 -27.39
CA ARG A 368 -6.13 8.45 -26.91
C ARG A 368 -4.90 7.56 -27.06
N GLY A 369 -4.00 7.96 -27.94
CA GLY A 369 -2.71 7.31 -28.14
C GLY A 369 -1.78 7.48 -26.93
N SER A 370 -0.56 6.99 -27.07
CA SER A 370 0.49 7.13 -26.07
C SER A 370 1.57 8.13 -26.48
N ALA A 371 1.30 9.02 -27.44
CA ALA A 371 2.27 10.00 -27.92
C ALA A 371 2.93 10.75 -26.76
N GLY A 372 4.26 10.82 -26.75
CA GLY A 372 5.06 11.40 -25.67
C GLY A 372 5.31 10.47 -24.47
N ARG A 373 4.80 9.22 -24.50
CA ARG A 373 4.97 8.24 -23.42
C ARG A 373 5.52 6.92 -23.95
N ALA A 374 6.66 6.50 -23.40
CA ALA A 374 7.23 5.20 -23.69
C ALA A 374 6.25 4.08 -23.34
N VAL A 375 6.00 3.17 -24.28
CA VAL A 375 5.18 1.98 -24.07
C VAL A 375 5.91 0.73 -24.53
N VAL A 376 5.66 -0.37 -23.82
CA VAL A 376 6.17 -1.69 -24.16
C VAL A 376 4.98 -2.60 -24.41
N SER A 377 5.04 -3.37 -25.49
CA SER A 377 4.10 -4.42 -25.83
C SER A 377 4.67 -5.77 -25.43
N PHE A 378 3.88 -6.54 -24.68
CA PHE A 378 4.20 -7.91 -24.29
C PHE A 378 3.19 -8.87 -24.92
N GLU A 379 3.66 -10.03 -25.33
CA GLU A 379 2.85 -11.17 -25.74
C GLU A 379 2.83 -12.21 -24.61
N TYR A 380 1.66 -12.76 -24.33
CA TYR A 380 1.51 -13.84 -23.37
C TYR A 380 1.79 -15.19 -24.03
N LEU A 381 2.73 -15.95 -23.46
CA LEU A 381 3.13 -17.26 -23.97
C LEU A 381 2.29 -18.40 -23.37
N GLY A 382 1.73 -18.18 -22.18
CA GLY A 382 1.10 -19.21 -21.35
C GLY A 382 1.93 -19.47 -20.10
N ARG A 383 1.31 -20.00 -19.03
CA ARG A 383 2.08 -20.64 -17.97
C ARG A 383 2.67 -21.92 -18.56
N GLY A 384 3.99 -22.10 -18.48
CA GLY A 384 4.56 -23.43 -18.71
C GLY A 384 3.82 -24.41 -17.80
N ALA A 385 3.49 -25.61 -18.30
CA ALA A 385 2.95 -26.66 -17.45
C ALA A 385 3.85 -26.77 -16.21
N PRO A 386 3.30 -26.95 -14.99
CA PRO A 386 4.16 -27.26 -13.85
C PRO A 386 5.01 -28.47 -14.26
N SER A 387 6.33 -28.30 -14.24
CA SER A 387 7.24 -29.43 -14.36
C SER A 387 6.80 -30.39 -13.26
N SER A 388 6.30 -31.56 -13.65
CA SER A 388 6.14 -32.69 -12.76
C SER A 388 7.53 -33.02 -12.23
N SER A 389 7.94 -32.39 -11.12
CA SER A 389 9.02 -32.91 -10.31
C SER A 389 8.47 -34.19 -9.72
N SER A 390 8.91 -35.30 -10.32
CA SER A 390 8.83 -36.65 -9.80
C SER A 390 8.98 -36.66 -8.29
N ALA A 391 7.96 -37.18 -7.61
CA ALA A 391 8.14 -37.78 -6.31
C ALA A 391 9.14 -38.95 -6.47
N CYS A 392 10.28 -38.82 -5.81
CA CYS A 392 11.06 -39.89 -5.20
C CYS A 392 11.68 -39.29 -3.95
#